data_AF-A0A068QZ67-F1
#
_entry.id   AF-A0A068QZ67-F1
#
_cell.length_a   1.000
_cell.length_b   1.000
_cell.length_c   1.000
_cell.angle_alpha   90.00
_cell.angle_beta   90.00
_cell.angle_gamma   90.00
#
_symmetry.space_group_name_H-M   'P 1'
#
loop_
_entity.id
_entity.type
_entity.pdbx_description
1 polymer ?
#
loop_
_entity_poly.entity_id
_entity_poly.type
_entity_poly.pdbx_seq_one_letter_code
_entity_poly.pdbx_strand_id
1 'polypeptide(L)' 'MTNELNPCPKCGSEKLAIVGFKERYFVECHNVECLYFILTEKNMELAISGWNQRAKNDE' A
#
# COMPACT_ATOMS: atom_id res chain seq x y z
N MET A 1 0.90 -1.63 13.33
CA MET A 1 1.46 -2.70 12.47
C MET A 1 1.63 -2.15 11.06
N THR A 2 2.55 -1.19 10.86
CA THR A 2 2.88 -0.59 9.54
C THR A 2 4.37 -0.72 9.19
N ASN A 3 5.17 -1.33 10.06
CA ASN A 3 6.63 -1.48 9.88
C ASN A 3 7.03 -2.34 8.67
N GLU A 4 6.07 -3.00 8.02
CA GLU A 4 6.31 -3.86 6.86
C GLU A 4 6.04 -3.15 5.52
N LEU A 5 5.54 -1.92 5.53
CA LEU A 5 5.23 -1.16 4.31
C LEU A 5 6.32 -0.13 4.00
N ASN A 6 6.81 -0.15 2.76
CA ASN A 6 7.60 0.94 2.20
C ASN A 6 6.74 2.22 2.12
N PRO A 7 7.35 3.42 2.18
CA PRO A 7 6.64 4.67 1.96
C PRO A 7 5.88 4.68 0.62
N CYS A 8 4.85 5.53 0.53
CA CYS A 8 4.03 5.63 -0.67
C CYS A 8 4.89 5.96 -1.91
N PRO A 9 4.85 5.14 -2.98
CA PRO A 9 5.64 5.38 -4.19
C PRO A 9 5.40 6.79 -4.77
N LYS A 10 4.15 7.24 -4.74
CA LYS A 10 3.75 8.49 -5.39
C LYS A 10 4.15 9.75 -4.63
N CYS A 11 4.29 9.70 -3.31
CA CYS A 11 4.51 10.91 -2.48
C CYS A 11 5.49 10.75 -1.31
N GLY A 12 6.07 9.56 -1.12
CA GLY A 12 6.97 9.25 -0.01
C GLY A 12 6.32 9.23 1.38
N SER A 13 4.99 9.31 1.49
CA SER A 13 4.33 9.34 2.79
C SER A 13 4.30 7.96 3.46
N GLU A 14 4.55 7.94 4.77
CA GLU A 14 4.41 6.77 5.63
C GLU A 14 2.99 6.63 6.22
N LYS A 15 2.08 7.55 5.89
CA LYS A 15 0.67 7.49 6.32
C LYS A 15 -0.08 6.44 5.50
N LEU A 16 0.12 5.18 5.84
CA LEU A 16 -0.42 4.03 5.10
C LEU A 16 -1.37 3.21 5.96
N ALA A 17 -2.33 2.55 5.31
CA ALA A 17 -3.17 1.54 5.94
C ALA A 17 -3.32 0.31 5.06
N ILE A 18 -3.48 -0.83 5.73
CA ILE A 18 -3.90 -2.08 5.11
C ILE A 18 -5.40 -2.21 5.36
N VAL A 19 -6.17 -2.31 4.30
CA VAL A 19 -7.64 -2.37 4.36
C VAL A 19 -8.12 -3.71 3.81
N GLY A 20 -9.00 -4.37 4.57
CA GLY A 20 -9.69 -5.59 4.16
C GLY A 20 -11.13 -5.30 3.72
N PHE A 21 -11.51 -5.70 2.50
CA PHE A 21 -12.88 -5.55 1.98
C PHE A 21 -13.30 -6.76 1.14
N LYS A 22 -14.45 -7.37 1.47
CA LYS A 22 -15.07 -8.49 0.74
C LYS A 22 -14.06 -9.52 0.24
N GLU A 23 -13.31 -10.11 1.18
CA GLU A 23 -12.30 -11.16 0.93
C GLU A 23 -11.07 -10.70 0.14
N ARG A 24 -10.80 -9.40 0.12
CA ARG A 24 -9.60 -8.86 -0.47
C ARG A 24 -8.90 -7.88 0.47
N TYR A 25 -7.61 -7.71 0.25
CA TYR A 25 -6.75 -6.80 0.98
C TYR A 25 -6.12 -5.81 0.01
N PHE A 26 -5.99 -4.56 0.42
CA PHE A 26 -5.26 -3.55 -0.32
C PHE A 26 -4.51 -2.62 0.63
N VAL A 27 -3.50 -1.94 0.09
CA VAL A 27 -2.76 -0.91 0.79
C VAL A 27 -3.13 0.45 0.20
N GLU A 28 -3.44 1.40 1.07
CA GLU A 28 -3.75 2.77 0.67
C GLU A 28 -2.91 3.80 1.44
N CYS A 29 -2.60 4.90 0.75
CA CYS A 29 -1.96 6.07 1.32
C CYS A 29 -3.02 7.06 1.80
N HIS A 30 -3.08 7.26 3.12
CA HIS A 30 -3.94 8.23 3.80
C HIS A 30 -3.38 9.66 3.79
N ASN A 31 -2.34 9.93 3.00
CA ASN A 31 -1.96 11.31 2.74
C ASN A 31 -3.00 11.96 1.82
N VAL A 32 -3.69 12.96 2.33
CA VAL A 32 -4.82 13.67 1.69
C VAL A 32 -4.42 14.24 0.32
N GLU A 33 -3.16 14.64 0.15
CA GLU A 33 -2.65 15.19 -1.12
C GLU A 33 -2.33 14.11 -2.17
N CYS A 34 -2.26 12.83 -1.77
CA CYS A 34 -1.82 11.73 -2.63
C CYS A 34 -2.93 10.73 -2.94
N LEU A 35 -3.62 10.25 -1.91
CA LEU A 35 -4.70 9.26 -1.93
C LEU A 35 -4.42 8.07 -2.88
N TYR A 36 -3.16 7.66 -2.97
CA TYR A 36 -2.75 6.55 -3.83
C TYR A 36 -3.09 5.24 -3.16
N PHE A 37 -3.67 4.31 -3.92
CA PHE A 37 -3.97 2.96 -3.45
C PHE A 37 -3.66 1.96 -4.57
N ILE A 38 -3.40 0.72 -4.17
CA ILE A 38 -3.23 -0.39 -5.11
C ILE A 38 -4.47 -1.28 -5.10
N LEU A 39 -4.79 -1.82 -6.27
CA LEU A 39 -5.95 -2.69 -6.43
C LEU A 39 -5.78 -4.00 -5.65
N THR A 40 -6.94 -4.53 -5.30
CA THR A 40 -7.19 -5.56 -4.30
C THR A 40 -6.50 -6.91 -4.59
N GLU A 41 -5.80 -7.44 -3.59
CA GLU A 41 -5.20 -8.77 -3.57
C GLU A 41 -6.02 -9.75 -2.71
N LYS A 42 -5.94 -11.06 -3.00
CA LYS A 42 -6.70 -12.08 -2.23
C LYS A 42 -6.15 -12.33 -0.83
N ASN A 43 -4.92 -11.90 -0.55
CA ASN A 43 -4.21 -12.12 0.71
C ASN A 43 -3.54 -10.81 1.14
N MET A 44 -3.53 -10.53 2.44
CA MET A 44 -2.83 -9.42 3.07
C MET A 44 -1.33 -9.41 2.72
N GLU A 45 -0.66 -10.56 2.77
CA GLU A 45 0.78 -10.64 2.46
C GLU A 45 1.07 -10.28 1.00
N LEU A 46 0.16 -10.66 0.09
CA LEU A 46 0.26 -10.27 -1.33
C LEU A 46 0.02 -8.77 -1.50
N ALA A 47 -0.90 -8.17 -0.76
CA ALA A 47 -1.12 -6.72 -0.76
C ALA A 47 0.12 -5.95 -0.28
N ILE A 48 0.75 -6.41 0.81
CA ILE A 48 2.00 -5.83 1.33
C ILE A 48 3.14 -5.99 0.32
N SER A 49 3.33 -7.20 -0.23
CA SER A 49 4.38 -7.48 -1.21
C SER A 49 4.20 -6.66 -2.49
N GLY A 50 2.97 -6.60 -3.02
CA GLY A 50 2.64 -5.81 -4.21
C GLY A 50 2.83 -4.31 -4.01
N TRP A 51 2.52 -3.80 -2.82
CA TRP A 51 2.84 -2.41 -2.45
C TRP A 51 4.35 -2.16 -2.45
N ASN A 52 5.10 -2.99 -1.75
CA ASN A 52 6.54 -2.83 -1.59
C ASN A 52 7.31 -2.99 -2.90
N GLN A 53 6.84 -3.84 -3.82
CA GLN A 53 7.41 -3.96 -5.16
C GLN A 53 7.22 -2.69 -5.99
N ARG A 54 6.04 -2.05 -5.93
CA ARG A 54 5.78 -0.81 -6.67
C ARG A 54 6.57 0.37 -6.14
N ALA A 55 6.77 0.44 -4.81
CA ALA A 55 7.64 1.43 -4.18
C ALA A 55 9.13 1.31 -4.57
N LYS A 56 9.55 0.18 -5.15
CA LYS A 56 10.95 -0.04 -5.60
C LYS A 56 11.19 0.30 -7.08
N ASN A 57 10.16 0.53 -7.88
CA ASN A 57 10.29 0.72 -9.33
C ASN A 57 10.41 2.20 -9.77
N ASP A 58 10.66 3.14 -8.85
CA ASP A 58 10.92 4.55 -9.16
C ASP A 58 12.43 4.88 -9.26
N GLU A 59 13.28 3.89 -9.59
CA GLU A 59 14.70 4.10 -10.01
C GLU A 59 14.86 4.15 -11.54
#